data_AF-A0A8D1BLR5-F1
#
_entry.id   AF-A0A8D1BLR5-F1
#
_cell.length_a   1.000
_cell.length_b   1.000
_cell.length_c   1.000
_cell.angle_alpha   90.00
_cell.angle_beta   90.00
_cell.angle_gamma   90.00
#
_symmetry.space_group_name_H-M   'P 1'
#
loop_
_entity.id
_entity.type
_entity.pdbx_description
1 polymer ?
#
loop_
_entity_poly.entity_id
_entity_poly.type
_entity_poly.pdbx_seq_one_letter_code
_entity_poly.pdbx_strand_id
1 'polypeptide(L)'
;MTAELMQTVAQENLETHLEKELEEEALKCLINPLQVWITSASTCACYHLIPILASGEVFGPHMEISINLLDNKQAEENLKSLVTEAQDLASPFLRSVSVCTREEEAFRQAHVIVILDDRVDKDVYSLEDCIRSRAPPCQRYGSLIEKNAHHSVRIIVGGKSFVNLRTVLLMSYAPNFAHNIIAVALGVEGKAKATLARKLKTTPSCIKDVIIWGNISGNNYVDLRKAKVYGYESAVWGPPPFSRPILSLIFDSEWVNREFALTLKKSTATGRPFGGILTAHSIATTLKYWFHGSPPGEIVSLGVLSEGQFGVPEGIVFSMPVKFENGTWVVLTELEDIELNEQTMTRMTSDLIQEKLVALGELIHFQPYQSEHKDLVLDDEKDPVVSDDFLHLIPQSSSEKPQSQENTNDYEGKTVGQ
;
A
#
# COMPACT_ATOMS: atom_id res chain seq x y z
N MET A 1 -17.59 55.21 3.96
CA MET A 1 -17.24 53.92 3.34
C MET A 1 -18.48 53.37 2.67
N THR A 2 -18.42 53.05 1.38
CA THR A 2 -19.51 52.35 0.69
C THR A 2 -19.52 50.88 1.10
N ALA A 3 -20.67 50.20 0.94
CA ALA A 3 -20.80 48.79 1.30
C ALA A 3 -19.82 47.89 0.54
N GLU A 4 -19.57 48.18 -0.75
CA GLU A 4 -18.57 47.49 -1.57
C GLU A 4 -17.15 47.65 -1.00
N LEU A 5 -16.76 48.86 -0.61
CA LEU A 5 -15.42 49.11 -0.05
C LEU A 5 -15.22 48.34 1.28
N MET A 6 -16.27 48.20 2.09
CA MET A 6 -16.22 47.39 3.32
C MET A 6 -16.10 45.89 3.02
N GLN A 7 -16.74 45.38 1.97
CA GLN A 7 -16.60 43.98 1.55
C GLN A 7 -15.19 43.69 1.03
N THR A 8 -14.62 44.58 0.21
CA THR A 8 -13.24 44.43 -0.28
C THR A 8 -12.23 44.42 0.87
N VAL A 9 -12.34 45.36 1.81
CA VAL A 9 -11.44 45.40 2.99
C VAL A 9 -11.62 44.16 3.87
N ALA A 10 -12.84 43.67 4.04
CA ALA A 10 -13.08 42.43 4.80
C ALA A 10 -12.45 41.21 4.13
N GLN A 11 -12.52 41.12 2.79
CA GLN A 11 -11.93 40.04 2.01
C GLN A 11 -10.39 40.10 2.06
N GLU A 12 -9.79 41.28 1.85
CA GLU A 12 -8.34 41.47 1.94
C GLU A 12 -7.80 41.15 3.35
N ASN A 13 -8.53 41.54 4.40
CA ASN A 13 -8.15 41.20 5.78
C ASN A 13 -8.23 39.70 6.05
N LEU A 14 -9.23 39.01 5.51
CA LEU A 14 -9.36 37.56 5.64
C LEU A 14 -8.22 36.84 4.91
N GLU A 15 -7.91 37.27 3.68
CA GLU A 15 -6.81 36.72 2.88
C GLU A 15 -5.46 36.91 3.60
N THR A 16 -5.19 38.12 4.10
CA THR A 16 -3.98 38.42 4.89
C THR A 16 -3.89 37.57 6.17
N HIS A 17 -5.03 37.28 6.82
CA HIS A 17 -5.05 36.43 8.01
C HIS A 17 -4.71 34.98 7.65
N LEU A 18 -5.31 34.45 6.59
CA LEU A 18 -5.03 33.11 6.09
C LEU A 18 -3.55 32.97 5.68
N GLU A 19 -2.98 33.97 5.00
CA GLU A 19 -1.56 33.99 4.64
C GLU A 19 -0.66 33.94 5.88
N LYS A 20 -0.96 34.74 6.91
CA LYS A 20 -0.19 34.73 8.17
C LYS A 20 -0.30 33.41 8.91
N GLU A 21 -1.48 32.80 8.96
CA GLU A 21 -1.66 31.47 9.55
C GLU A 21 -0.84 30.41 8.81
N LEU A 22 -0.85 30.44 7.47
CA LEU A 22 -0.04 29.56 6.63
C LEU A 22 1.47 29.78 6.85
N GLU A 23 1.92 31.04 6.95
CA GLU A 23 3.32 31.36 7.27
C GLU A 23 3.72 30.86 8.66
N GLU A 24 2.89 31.08 9.68
CA GLU A 24 3.17 30.64 11.05
C GLU A 24 3.22 29.12 11.15
N GLU A 25 2.32 28.42 10.44
CA GLU A 25 2.30 26.97 10.37
C GLU A 25 3.52 26.42 9.62
N ALA A 26 3.92 27.04 8.50
CA ALA A 26 5.15 26.71 7.79
C ALA A 26 6.40 26.87 8.68
N LEU A 27 6.48 27.97 9.44
CA LEU A 27 7.56 28.22 10.41
C LEU A 27 7.60 27.17 11.53
N LYS A 28 6.44 26.75 12.06
CA LYS A 28 6.37 25.67 13.07
C LYS A 28 6.84 24.34 12.50
N CYS A 29 6.48 24.01 11.26
CA CYS A 29 6.89 22.79 10.57
C CYS A 29 8.40 22.76 10.25
N LEU A 30 9.00 23.91 9.97
CA LEU A 30 10.46 24.06 9.82
C LEU A 30 11.23 23.79 11.12
N ILE A 31 10.60 24.03 12.27
CA ILE A 31 11.20 23.79 13.60
C ILE A 31 10.99 22.34 14.04
N ASN A 32 9.82 21.76 13.73
CA ASN A 32 9.42 20.41 14.11
C ASN A 32 9.03 19.60 12.87
N PRO A 33 9.94 18.83 12.26
CA PRO A 33 9.64 18.06 11.06
C PRO A 33 8.63 16.94 11.35
N LEU A 34 7.77 16.66 10.38
CA LEU A 34 6.80 15.57 10.44
C LEU A 34 7.52 14.23 10.63
N GLN A 35 7.25 13.54 11.73
CA GLN A 35 7.86 12.24 12.02
C GLN A 35 7.12 11.13 11.29
N VAL A 36 7.76 10.56 10.27
CA VAL A 36 7.26 9.42 9.50
C VAL A 36 7.99 8.17 9.94
N TRP A 37 7.25 7.12 10.30
CA TRP A 37 7.79 5.81 10.62
C TRP A 37 7.41 4.80 9.54
N ILE A 38 8.35 3.98 9.10
CA ILE A 38 8.11 2.92 8.12
C ILE A 38 8.60 1.61 8.73
N THR A 39 7.71 0.64 8.93
CA THR A 39 8.06 -0.70 9.41
C THR A 39 8.46 -1.61 8.26
N SER A 40 9.19 -2.69 8.54
CA SER A 40 9.73 -3.60 7.52
C SER A 40 10.42 -2.80 6.39
N ALA A 41 11.21 -1.80 6.77
CA ALA A 41 11.78 -0.80 5.87
C ALA A 41 12.79 -1.37 4.86
N SER A 42 13.30 -2.60 5.06
CA SER A 42 14.14 -3.29 4.08
C SER A 42 13.36 -3.90 2.90
N THR A 43 12.04 -3.72 2.85
CA THR A 43 11.22 -4.18 1.71
C THR A 43 11.38 -3.27 0.50
N CYS A 44 11.30 -3.84 -0.72
CA CYS A 44 11.43 -3.07 -1.98
C CYS A 44 10.46 -1.89 -2.08
N ALA A 45 9.28 -1.95 -1.43
CA ALA A 45 8.33 -0.85 -1.42
C ALA A 45 8.91 0.40 -0.75
N CYS A 46 9.70 0.26 0.33
CA CYS A 46 10.29 1.38 1.03
C CYS A 46 11.29 2.16 0.16
N TYR A 47 12.13 1.44 -0.61
CA TYR A 47 13.08 2.04 -1.56
C TYR A 47 12.39 2.95 -2.59
N HIS A 48 11.18 2.60 -3.03
CA HIS A 48 10.39 3.44 -3.94
C HIS A 48 9.56 4.51 -3.22
N LEU A 49 9.22 4.29 -1.94
CA LEU A 49 8.36 5.20 -1.18
C LEU A 49 9.12 6.44 -0.70
N ILE A 50 10.34 6.26 -0.20
CA ILE A 50 11.17 7.36 0.35
C ILE A 50 11.30 8.54 -0.63
N PRO A 51 11.69 8.37 -1.91
CA PRO A 51 11.81 9.50 -2.83
C PRO A 51 10.46 10.19 -3.11
N ILE A 52 9.34 9.45 -3.07
CA ILE A 52 8.00 10.04 -3.23
C ILE A 52 7.63 10.87 -2.01
N LEU A 53 7.89 10.38 -0.79
CA LEU A 53 7.63 11.14 0.44
C LEU A 53 8.52 12.39 0.53
N ALA A 54 9.79 12.27 0.11
CA ALA A 54 10.75 13.36 0.09
C ALA A 54 10.54 14.36 -1.05
N SER A 55 9.54 14.18 -1.92
CA SER A 55 9.27 15.10 -3.04
C SER A 55 8.51 16.38 -2.65
N GLY A 56 7.89 16.40 -1.47
CA GLY A 56 6.97 17.46 -1.05
C GLY A 56 5.54 17.32 -1.61
N GLU A 57 5.29 16.43 -2.58
CA GLU A 57 3.95 16.26 -3.17
C GLU A 57 2.93 15.60 -2.24
N VAL A 58 3.40 14.82 -1.26
CA VAL A 58 2.54 14.04 -0.36
C VAL A 58 2.06 14.90 0.81
N PHE A 59 2.97 15.61 1.48
CA PHE A 59 2.67 16.37 2.68
C PHE A 59 2.51 17.87 2.45
N GLY A 60 2.92 18.37 1.28
CA GLY A 60 2.84 19.77 0.91
C GLY A 60 4.23 20.43 0.79
N PRO A 61 4.33 21.56 0.06
CA PRO A 61 5.60 22.18 -0.31
C PRO A 61 6.31 22.93 0.83
N HIS A 62 5.74 22.94 2.04
CA HIS A 62 6.32 23.60 3.22
C HIS A 62 6.57 22.62 4.38
N MET A 63 6.31 21.32 4.18
CA MET A 63 6.40 20.32 5.23
C MET A 63 7.74 19.58 5.15
N GLU A 64 8.67 19.89 6.06
CA GLU A 64 9.86 19.04 6.25
C GLU A 64 9.47 17.74 6.98
N ILE A 65 10.15 16.65 6.63
CA ILE A 65 9.90 15.31 7.19
C ILE A 65 11.18 14.70 7.74
N SER A 66 11.02 13.90 8.79
CA SER A 66 12.04 13.00 9.33
C SER A 66 11.54 11.57 9.22
N ILE A 67 12.29 10.71 8.52
CA ILE A 67 11.92 9.32 8.29
C ILE A 67 12.67 8.41 9.25
N ASN A 68 11.95 7.59 10.00
CA ASN A 68 12.49 6.57 10.90
C ASN A 68 12.21 5.19 10.30
N LEU A 69 13.27 4.48 9.92
CA LEU A 69 13.22 3.16 9.28
C LEU A 69 13.29 2.08 10.35
N LEU A 70 12.20 1.35 10.56
CA LEU A 70 12.11 0.24 11.51
C LEU A 70 12.20 -1.10 10.77
N ASP A 71 13.14 -1.95 11.16
CA ASP A 71 13.21 -3.35 10.76
C ASP A 71 13.97 -4.17 11.81
N ASN A 72 14.15 -5.46 11.58
CA ASN A 72 14.91 -6.31 12.48
C ASN A 72 16.43 -6.03 12.40
N LYS A 73 17.16 -6.54 13.39
CA LYS A 73 18.63 -6.38 13.47
C LYS A 73 19.37 -6.98 12.29
N GLN A 74 18.84 -8.04 11.66
CA GLN A 74 19.45 -8.67 10.50
C GLN A 74 19.46 -7.73 9.28
N ALA A 75 18.51 -6.80 9.20
CA ALA A 75 18.39 -5.83 8.12
C ALA A 75 19.18 -4.53 8.38
N GLU A 76 19.90 -4.39 9.51
CA GLU A 76 20.52 -3.14 9.93
C GLU A 76 21.47 -2.54 8.87
N GLU A 77 22.29 -3.36 8.22
CA GLU A 77 23.21 -2.91 7.17
C GLU A 77 22.45 -2.43 5.92
N ASN A 78 21.38 -3.11 5.54
CA ASN A 78 20.52 -2.68 4.44
C ASN A 78 19.83 -1.35 4.75
N LEU A 79 19.39 -1.16 6.00
CA LEU A 79 18.80 0.10 6.44
C LEU A 79 19.82 1.23 6.43
N LYS A 80 21.06 0.99 6.90
CA LYS A 80 22.14 1.99 6.83
C LYS A 80 22.43 2.41 5.38
N SER A 81 22.49 1.46 4.45
CA SER A 81 22.62 1.77 3.02
C SER A 81 21.46 2.65 2.54
N LEU A 82 20.22 2.29 2.89
CA LEU A 82 19.03 3.06 2.52
C LEU A 82 19.02 4.46 3.13
N VAL A 83 19.54 4.65 4.35
CA VAL A 83 19.72 5.97 4.95
C VAL A 83 20.69 6.81 4.12
N THR A 84 21.84 6.25 3.74
CA THR A 84 22.82 6.96 2.90
C THR A 84 22.21 7.34 1.54
N GLU A 85 21.56 6.40 0.85
CA GLU A 85 20.90 6.67 -0.43
C GLU A 85 19.79 7.73 -0.30
N ALA A 86 19.02 7.71 0.78
CA ALA A 86 17.99 8.71 1.04
C ALA A 86 18.58 10.10 1.32
N GLN A 87 19.72 10.19 2.01
CA GLN A 87 20.45 11.45 2.23
C GLN A 87 21.04 11.99 0.93
N ASP A 88 21.54 11.10 0.06
CA ASP A 88 22.11 11.45 -1.25
C ASP A 88 21.07 12.01 -2.22
N LEU A 89 19.76 11.83 -1.97
CA LEU A 89 18.70 12.53 -2.69
C LEU A 89 18.80 14.05 -2.57
N ALA A 90 19.49 14.56 -1.53
CA ALA A 90 19.65 15.99 -1.24
C ALA A 90 18.29 16.74 -1.28
N SER A 91 17.22 16.09 -0.83
CA SER A 91 15.88 16.67 -0.85
C SER A 91 15.78 17.80 0.17
N PRO A 92 15.24 18.98 -0.21
CA PRO A 92 15.02 20.08 0.73
C PRO A 92 13.95 19.77 1.78
N PHE A 93 13.09 18.77 1.54
CA PHE A 93 12.02 18.37 2.46
C PHE A 93 12.45 17.27 3.42
N LEU A 94 13.59 16.62 3.18
CA LEU A 94 14.05 15.49 4.00
C LEU A 94 15.06 15.97 5.03
N ARG A 95 14.60 16.21 6.25
CA ARG A 95 15.43 16.72 7.34
C ARG A 95 16.41 15.70 7.88
N SER A 96 15.95 14.46 8.05
CA SER A 96 16.76 13.37 8.56
C SER A 96 16.17 12.01 8.22
N VAL A 97 17.04 11.00 8.10
CA VAL A 97 16.64 9.60 8.06
C VAL A 97 17.41 8.84 9.13
N SER A 98 16.71 8.02 9.91
CA SER A 98 17.28 7.25 11.02
C SER A 98 16.95 5.77 10.90
N VAL A 99 17.77 4.93 11.54
CA VAL A 99 17.57 3.49 11.65
C VAL A 99 17.09 3.16 13.06
N CYS A 100 16.09 2.31 13.17
CA CYS A 100 15.63 1.71 14.41
C CYS A 100 15.57 0.19 14.24
N THR A 101 16.33 -0.56 15.05
CA THR A 101 16.29 -2.04 15.06
C THR A 101 15.70 -2.62 16.34
N ARG A 102 15.27 -1.74 17.25
CA ARG A 102 14.68 -2.09 18.54
C ARG A 102 13.22 -1.67 18.55
N GLU A 103 12.30 -2.64 18.53
CA GLU A 103 10.87 -2.36 18.51
C GLU A 103 10.44 -1.50 19.71
N GLU A 104 11.05 -1.67 20.90
CA GLU A 104 10.67 -0.90 22.10
C GLU A 104 10.85 0.63 21.97
N GLU A 105 11.69 1.07 21.04
CA GLU A 105 11.97 2.48 20.78
C GLU A 105 11.12 3.07 19.65
N ALA A 106 10.27 2.25 19.02
CA ALA A 106 9.51 2.64 17.85
C ALA A 106 8.41 3.67 18.12
N PHE A 107 8.04 4.39 17.06
CA PHE A 107 6.87 5.28 16.99
C PHE A 107 6.89 6.51 17.89
N ARG A 108 8.04 6.88 18.46
CA ARG A 108 8.18 8.11 19.26
C ARG A 108 7.79 9.33 18.44
N GLN A 109 6.79 10.06 18.94
CA GLN A 109 6.24 11.27 18.32
C GLN A 109 5.81 11.05 16.86
N ALA A 110 5.44 9.82 16.49
CA ALA A 110 5.05 9.50 15.12
C ALA A 110 3.80 10.30 14.72
N HIS A 111 3.88 11.01 13.60
CA HIS A 111 2.75 11.69 12.98
C HIS A 111 2.16 10.85 11.85
N VAL A 112 3.01 10.04 11.18
CA VAL A 112 2.61 9.06 10.17
C VAL A 112 3.31 7.74 10.46
N ILE A 113 2.58 6.64 10.38
CA ILE A 113 3.13 5.29 10.49
C ILE A 113 2.69 4.47 9.27
N VAL A 114 3.65 3.96 8.53
CA VAL A 114 3.45 3.07 7.38
C VAL A 114 3.81 1.64 7.79
N ILE A 115 2.81 0.76 7.83
CA ILE A 115 2.98 -0.65 8.21
C ILE A 115 3.15 -1.50 6.95
N LEU A 116 4.34 -2.06 6.73
CA LEU A 116 4.68 -2.90 5.56
C LEU A 116 5.00 -4.37 5.90
N ASP A 117 4.65 -4.83 7.11
CA ASP A 117 4.99 -6.17 7.60
C ASP A 117 4.22 -7.29 6.87
N ASP A 118 4.69 -7.61 5.66
CA ASP A 118 4.20 -8.69 4.79
C ASP A 118 5.08 -9.94 4.81
N ARG A 119 6.13 -9.97 5.65
CA ARG A 119 7.08 -11.09 5.67
C ARG A 119 6.38 -12.36 6.13
N VAL A 120 6.44 -13.39 5.29
CA VAL A 120 6.09 -14.76 5.67
C VAL A 120 7.35 -15.39 6.23
N ASP A 121 7.32 -15.79 7.50
CA ASP A 121 8.44 -16.49 8.11
C ASP A 121 8.63 -17.82 7.38
N LYS A 122 9.89 -18.14 7.05
CA LYS A 122 10.23 -19.34 6.26
C LYS A 122 9.82 -20.66 6.95
N ASP A 123 9.63 -20.60 8.26
CA ASP A 123 9.28 -21.74 9.10
C ASP A 123 7.76 -21.96 9.24
N VAL A 124 6.93 -21.16 8.56
CA VAL A 124 5.48 -21.29 8.60
C VAL A 124 5.03 -22.32 7.56
N TYR A 125 4.52 -23.46 8.03
CA TYR A 125 4.17 -24.60 7.17
C TYR A 125 2.70 -24.61 6.72
N SER A 126 1.78 -23.92 7.42
CA SER A 126 0.35 -23.88 7.10
C SER A 126 -0.18 -22.45 6.90
N LEU A 127 -1.31 -22.32 6.20
CA LEU A 127 -1.98 -21.04 5.98
C LEU A 127 -2.48 -20.44 7.31
N GLU A 128 -3.00 -21.28 8.21
CA GLU A 128 -3.45 -20.88 9.53
C GLU A 128 -2.31 -20.38 10.40
N ASP A 129 -1.15 -21.02 10.35
CA ASP A 129 0.04 -20.55 11.07
C ASP A 129 0.52 -19.21 10.49
N CYS A 130 0.37 -19.01 9.17
CA CYS A 130 0.64 -17.72 8.53
C CYS A 130 -0.31 -16.63 9.03
N ILE A 131 -1.60 -16.93 9.14
CA ILE A 131 -2.61 -16.02 9.70
C ILE A 131 -2.30 -15.71 11.17
N ARG A 132 -2.05 -16.72 12.01
CA ARG A 132 -1.70 -16.55 13.44
C ARG A 132 -0.43 -15.73 13.64
N SER A 133 0.59 -15.94 12.81
CA SER A 133 1.84 -15.19 12.89
C SER A 133 1.67 -13.68 12.71
N ARG A 134 0.53 -13.20 12.18
CA ARG A 134 0.25 -11.76 12.04
C ARG A 134 -0.10 -11.08 13.36
N ALA A 135 -0.64 -11.81 14.34
CA ALA A 135 -1.14 -11.22 15.59
C ALA A 135 -0.03 -10.67 16.51
N PRO A 136 1.09 -11.38 16.77
CA PRO A 136 2.11 -10.89 17.70
C PRO A 136 2.75 -9.55 17.30
N PRO A 137 3.16 -9.30 16.03
CA PRO A 137 3.66 -7.99 15.62
C PRO A 137 2.61 -6.88 15.80
N CYS A 138 1.36 -7.13 15.42
CA CYS A 138 0.29 -6.14 15.57
C CYS A 138 0.03 -5.80 17.05
N GLN A 139 0.13 -6.78 17.95
CA GLN A 139 -0.01 -6.56 19.39
C GLN A 139 1.11 -5.66 19.94
N ARG A 140 2.36 -5.94 19.57
CA ARG A 140 3.51 -5.13 20.00
C ARG A 140 3.43 -3.72 19.43
N TYR A 141 3.17 -3.58 18.13
CA TYR A 141 3.04 -2.28 17.49
C TYR A 141 1.86 -1.48 18.04
N GLY A 142 0.69 -2.08 18.21
CA GLY A 142 -0.49 -1.39 18.78
C GLY A 142 -0.19 -0.80 20.16
N SER A 143 0.44 -1.60 21.03
CA SER A 143 0.86 -1.14 22.37
C SER A 143 1.87 0.02 22.33
N LEU A 144 2.80 0.00 21.37
CA LEU A 144 3.81 1.04 21.19
C LEU A 144 3.20 2.31 20.59
N ILE A 145 2.27 2.17 19.64
CA ILE A 145 1.52 3.28 19.05
C ILE A 145 0.78 4.03 20.14
N GLU A 146 0.02 3.31 20.98
CA GLU A 146 -0.72 3.88 22.11
C GLU A 146 0.16 4.70 23.07
N LYS A 147 1.38 4.21 23.30
CA LYS A 147 2.30 4.81 24.25
C LYS A 147 3.11 5.98 23.68
N ASN A 148 3.56 5.86 22.43
CA ASN A 148 4.65 6.68 21.90
C ASN A 148 4.22 7.64 20.78
N ALA A 149 3.12 7.35 20.07
CA ALA A 149 2.72 8.11 18.89
C ALA A 149 2.09 9.47 19.25
N HIS A 150 2.05 10.38 18.28
CA HIS A 150 1.34 11.63 18.43
C HIS A 150 -0.19 11.38 18.47
N HIS A 151 -0.94 12.21 19.20
CA HIS A 151 -2.39 12.05 19.38
C HIS A 151 -3.19 12.08 18.07
N SER A 152 -2.65 12.70 17.03
CA SER A 152 -3.25 12.80 15.68
C SER A 152 -2.54 11.91 14.65
N VAL A 153 -1.82 10.86 15.08
CA VAL A 153 -1.06 9.99 14.17
C VAL A 153 -1.98 9.38 13.11
N ARG A 154 -1.53 9.38 11.86
CA ARG A 154 -2.17 8.67 10.74
C ARG A 154 -1.43 7.36 10.48
N ILE A 155 -2.13 6.24 10.53
CA ILE A 155 -1.55 4.91 10.41
C ILE A 155 -2.11 4.26 9.14
N ILE A 156 -1.21 3.88 8.24
CA ILE A 156 -1.56 3.30 6.95
C ILE A 156 -0.97 1.90 6.85
N VAL A 157 -1.84 0.91 6.69
CA VAL A 157 -1.46 -0.49 6.53
C VAL A 157 -1.44 -0.81 5.05
N GLY A 158 -0.23 -1.01 4.54
CA GLY A 158 0.00 -1.36 3.15
C GLY A 158 0.54 -2.78 3.03
N GLY A 159 0.71 -3.21 1.79
CA GLY A 159 1.40 -4.45 1.51
C GLY A 159 0.64 -5.43 0.63
N LYS A 160 1.12 -6.66 0.64
CA LYS A 160 0.76 -7.75 -0.26
C LYS A 160 -0.23 -8.72 0.38
N SER A 161 -0.12 -8.94 1.69
CA SER A 161 -0.81 -10.04 2.36
C SER A 161 -1.50 -9.58 3.63
N PHE A 162 -2.69 -10.14 3.87
CA PHE A 162 -3.46 -9.96 5.11
C PHE A 162 -3.61 -8.49 5.52
N VAL A 163 -3.84 -7.59 4.56
CA VAL A 163 -3.85 -6.13 4.82
C VAL A 163 -5.02 -5.80 5.75
N ASN A 164 -6.22 -6.30 5.45
CA ASN A 164 -7.42 -6.13 6.28
C ASN A 164 -7.23 -6.72 7.69
N LEU A 165 -6.70 -7.94 7.79
CA LEU A 165 -6.45 -8.61 9.06
C LEU A 165 -5.46 -7.83 9.95
N ARG A 166 -4.31 -7.42 9.40
CA ARG A 166 -3.33 -6.61 10.16
C ARG A 166 -3.93 -5.30 10.64
N THR A 167 -4.77 -4.67 9.81
CA THR A 167 -5.46 -3.43 10.14
C THR A 167 -6.43 -3.63 11.32
N VAL A 168 -7.28 -4.66 11.29
CA VAL A 168 -8.25 -4.90 12.39
C VAL A 168 -7.54 -5.32 13.69
N LEU A 169 -6.44 -6.07 13.59
CA LEU A 169 -5.63 -6.43 14.75
C LEU A 169 -4.98 -5.19 15.38
N LEU A 170 -4.38 -4.31 14.56
CA LEU A 170 -3.81 -3.05 15.04
C LEU A 170 -4.87 -2.17 15.71
N MET A 171 -6.07 -2.04 15.13
CA MET A 171 -7.19 -1.31 15.75
C MET A 171 -7.59 -1.91 17.11
N SER A 172 -7.55 -3.24 17.24
CA SER A 172 -7.88 -3.93 18.48
C SER A 172 -6.85 -3.68 19.59
N TYR A 173 -5.58 -3.49 19.22
CA TYR A 173 -4.48 -3.24 20.15
C TYR A 173 -4.13 -1.75 20.34
N ALA A 174 -4.64 -0.87 19.48
CA ALA A 174 -4.53 0.58 19.57
C ALA A 174 -5.91 1.27 19.42
N PRO A 175 -6.84 1.02 20.36
CA PRO A 175 -8.23 1.49 20.25
C PRO A 175 -8.37 3.02 20.20
N ASN A 176 -7.50 3.80 20.84
CA ASN A 176 -7.57 5.27 20.81
C ASN A 176 -7.34 5.83 19.40
N PHE A 177 -6.63 5.05 18.57
CA PHE A 177 -6.26 5.43 17.21
C PHE A 177 -7.05 4.64 16.15
N ALA A 178 -8.05 3.84 16.53
CA ALA A 178 -8.74 2.95 15.60
C ALA A 178 -9.29 3.67 14.35
N HIS A 179 -9.84 4.88 14.52
CA HIS A 179 -10.34 5.72 13.41
C HIS A 179 -9.23 6.24 12.47
N ASN A 180 -7.99 6.30 12.95
CA ASN A 180 -6.81 6.74 12.20
C ASN A 180 -5.96 5.58 11.68
N ILE A 181 -6.48 4.36 11.69
CA ILE A 181 -5.82 3.20 11.07
C ILE A 181 -6.62 2.83 9.82
N ILE A 182 -5.98 2.84 8.64
CA ILE A 182 -6.64 2.51 7.38
C ILE A 182 -5.84 1.50 6.56
N ALA A 183 -6.52 0.71 5.74
CA ALA A 183 -5.92 -0.28 4.85
C ALA A 183 -5.93 0.21 3.39
N VAL A 184 -4.79 0.08 2.70
CA VAL A 184 -4.61 0.60 1.34
C VAL A 184 -5.18 -0.34 0.28
N ALA A 185 -6.28 0.06 -0.37
CA ALA A 185 -6.87 -0.71 -1.47
C ALA A 185 -6.47 -0.20 -2.88
N LEU A 186 -5.85 0.98 -2.96
CA LEU A 186 -5.56 1.67 -4.23
C LEU A 186 -4.69 0.86 -5.21
N GLY A 187 -3.87 -0.07 -4.71
CA GLY A 187 -3.09 -0.97 -5.57
C GLY A 187 -3.99 -1.89 -6.42
N VAL A 188 -5.03 -2.47 -5.81
CA VAL A 188 -6.02 -3.32 -6.48
C VAL A 188 -6.80 -2.50 -7.50
N GLU A 189 -7.21 -1.30 -7.12
CA GLU A 189 -7.89 -0.34 -7.98
C GLU A 189 -7.05 0.02 -9.21
N GLY A 190 -5.75 0.28 -9.02
CA GLY A 190 -4.82 0.54 -10.12
C GLY A 190 -4.69 -0.61 -11.12
N LYS A 191 -4.66 -1.87 -10.64
CA LYS A 191 -4.67 -3.06 -11.51
C LYS A 191 -5.97 -3.18 -12.31
N ALA A 192 -7.11 -2.90 -11.68
CA ALA A 192 -8.41 -2.88 -12.33
C ALA A 192 -8.45 -1.81 -13.44
N LYS A 193 -8.08 -0.57 -13.11
CA LYS A 193 -7.97 0.55 -14.07
C LYS A 193 -7.05 0.21 -15.23
N ALA A 194 -5.86 -0.33 -14.97
CA ALA A 194 -4.93 -0.72 -16.03
C ALA A 194 -5.46 -1.83 -16.93
N THR A 195 -6.26 -2.76 -16.40
CA THR A 195 -6.88 -3.84 -17.18
C THR A 195 -8.01 -3.32 -18.06
N LEU A 196 -8.87 -2.46 -17.53
CA LEU A 196 -9.91 -1.77 -18.29
C LEU A 196 -9.31 -0.89 -19.39
N ALA A 197 -8.25 -0.14 -19.07
CA ALA A 197 -7.57 0.75 -20.00
C ALA A 197 -6.99 -0.02 -21.20
N ARG A 198 -6.42 -1.21 -20.97
CA ARG A 198 -5.96 -2.09 -22.05
C ARG A 198 -7.10 -2.57 -22.95
N LYS A 199 -8.26 -2.96 -22.39
CA LYS A 199 -9.44 -3.36 -23.17
C LYS A 199 -9.99 -2.21 -24.00
N LEU A 200 -10.02 -1.00 -23.42
CA LEU A 200 -10.53 0.22 -24.07
C LEU A 200 -9.49 0.94 -24.95
N LYS A 201 -8.22 0.51 -24.92
CA LYS A 201 -7.08 1.17 -25.59
C LYS A 201 -6.92 2.65 -25.20
N THR A 202 -7.06 2.93 -23.91
CA THR A 202 -6.88 4.27 -23.31
C THR A 202 -5.80 4.25 -22.24
N THR A 203 -5.54 5.38 -21.59
CA THR A 203 -4.60 5.48 -20.48
C THR A 203 -5.28 5.13 -19.14
N PRO A 204 -4.59 4.43 -18.21
CA PRO A 204 -5.19 4.08 -16.92
C PRO A 204 -5.61 5.29 -16.06
N SER A 205 -4.92 6.42 -16.18
CA SER A 205 -5.22 7.65 -15.46
C SER A 205 -6.56 8.28 -15.88
N CYS A 206 -7.04 7.97 -17.08
CA CYS A 206 -8.35 8.43 -17.56
C CYS A 206 -9.52 7.66 -16.94
N ILE A 207 -9.28 6.53 -16.26
CA ILE A 207 -10.34 5.73 -15.64
C ILE A 207 -10.46 6.08 -14.16
N LYS A 208 -11.66 6.49 -13.75
CA LYS A 208 -11.98 6.95 -12.39
C LYS A 208 -13.15 6.16 -11.81
N ASP A 209 -13.38 6.32 -10.51
CA ASP A 209 -14.55 5.79 -9.78
C ASP A 209 -14.71 4.25 -9.88
N VAL A 210 -13.60 3.51 -9.91
CA VAL A 210 -13.59 2.05 -9.78
C VAL A 210 -13.63 1.71 -8.29
N ILE A 211 -14.63 0.93 -7.86
CA ILE A 211 -14.79 0.60 -6.44
C ILE A 211 -14.31 -0.83 -6.18
N ILE A 212 -13.46 -0.98 -5.16
CA ILE A 212 -12.99 -2.28 -4.67
C ILE A 212 -13.70 -2.58 -3.35
N TRP A 213 -14.57 -3.60 -3.36
CA TRP A 213 -15.25 -4.09 -2.16
C TRP A 213 -14.53 -5.30 -1.57
N GLY A 214 -14.48 -5.42 -0.24
CA GLY A 214 -14.10 -6.67 0.43
C GLY A 214 -12.64 -6.79 0.88
N ASN A 215 -12.12 -8.02 0.81
CA ASN A 215 -10.76 -8.36 1.23
C ASN A 215 -9.73 -7.89 0.20
N ILE A 216 -8.94 -6.88 0.54
CA ILE A 216 -7.96 -6.23 -0.34
C ILE A 216 -6.92 -7.24 -0.86
N SER A 217 -6.47 -8.13 0.04
CA SER A 217 -5.47 -9.17 -0.26
C SER A 217 -6.06 -10.52 -0.69
N GLY A 218 -7.40 -10.64 -0.73
CA GLY A 218 -8.09 -11.91 -0.96
C GLY A 218 -9.31 -11.74 -1.85
N ASN A 219 -10.45 -12.28 -1.39
CA ASN A 219 -11.72 -12.21 -2.10
C ASN A 219 -12.32 -10.80 -2.09
N ASN A 220 -11.94 -10.00 -3.09
CA ASN A 220 -12.57 -8.70 -3.40
C ASN A 220 -13.56 -8.79 -4.57
N TYR A 221 -14.37 -7.74 -4.70
CA TYR A 221 -15.25 -7.50 -5.84
C TYR A 221 -14.92 -6.13 -6.45
N VAL A 222 -14.62 -6.13 -7.74
CA VAL A 222 -14.39 -4.89 -8.50
C VAL A 222 -15.71 -4.46 -9.13
N ASP A 223 -16.24 -3.36 -8.62
CA ASP A 223 -17.50 -2.79 -9.06
C ASP A 223 -17.26 -1.65 -10.04
N LEU A 224 -17.83 -1.82 -11.23
CA LEU A 224 -17.69 -0.90 -12.37
C LEU A 224 -18.92 -0.01 -12.57
N ARG A 225 -19.96 -0.14 -11.74
CA ARG A 225 -21.22 0.61 -11.89
C ARG A 225 -21.01 2.12 -11.86
N LYS A 226 -20.07 2.60 -11.04
CA LYS A 226 -19.69 4.01 -10.95
C LYS A 226 -18.48 4.37 -11.81
N ALA A 227 -17.78 3.39 -12.38
CA ALA A 227 -16.55 3.62 -13.11
C ALA A 227 -16.78 4.40 -14.40
N LYS A 228 -15.93 5.41 -14.63
CA LYS A 228 -16.00 6.30 -15.78
C LYS A 228 -14.65 6.38 -16.49
N VAL A 229 -14.68 6.70 -17.78
CA VAL A 229 -13.50 7.09 -18.56
C VAL A 229 -13.63 8.54 -19.03
N TYR A 230 -12.58 9.32 -18.80
CA TYR A 230 -12.42 10.70 -19.26
C TYR A 230 -11.53 10.74 -20.50
N GLY A 231 -11.68 11.76 -21.34
CA GLY A 231 -10.81 11.92 -22.52
C GLY A 231 -10.82 10.73 -23.48
N TYR A 232 -11.92 9.96 -23.51
CA TYR A 232 -12.01 8.77 -24.36
C TYR A 232 -12.22 9.18 -25.82
N GLU A 233 -11.24 8.86 -26.67
CA GLU A 233 -11.31 9.11 -28.11
C GLU A 233 -12.34 8.19 -28.76
N SER A 234 -13.53 8.72 -29.04
CA SER A 234 -14.60 8.03 -29.76
C SER A 234 -15.40 9.01 -30.60
N ALA A 235 -16.36 8.52 -31.38
CA ALA A 235 -17.27 9.37 -32.16
C ALA A 235 -18.01 10.40 -31.29
N VAL A 236 -18.20 10.11 -30.01
CA VAL A 236 -18.69 11.05 -29.00
C VAL A 236 -17.49 11.49 -28.15
N TRP A 237 -17.06 12.74 -28.33
CA TRP A 237 -16.02 13.38 -27.54
C TRP A 237 -16.58 14.66 -26.88
N GLY A 238 -15.93 15.12 -25.82
CA GLY A 238 -16.35 16.33 -25.10
C GLY A 238 -15.17 17.05 -24.46
N PRO A 239 -15.42 18.19 -23.79
CA PRO A 239 -14.40 18.96 -23.09
C PRO A 239 -13.75 18.15 -21.95
N PRO A 240 -12.65 18.61 -21.33
CA PRO A 240 -11.94 17.86 -20.29
C PRO A 240 -12.78 17.20 -19.15
N PRO A 241 -13.86 17.82 -18.63
CA PRO A 241 -14.69 17.16 -17.60
C PRO A 241 -15.67 16.11 -18.16
N PHE A 242 -15.78 15.97 -19.48
CA PHE A 242 -16.65 15.00 -20.10
C PHE A 242 -16.14 13.58 -19.85
N SER A 243 -17.04 12.72 -19.37
CA SER A 243 -16.77 11.32 -19.11
C SER A 243 -17.89 10.43 -19.61
N ARG A 244 -17.57 9.15 -19.78
CA ARG A 244 -18.52 8.11 -20.18
C ARG A 244 -18.47 6.94 -19.20
N PRO A 245 -19.61 6.34 -18.82
CA PRO A 245 -19.61 5.13 -18.01
C PRO A 245 -18.88 3.99 -18.71
N ILE A 246 -17.99 3.28 -17.99
CA ILE A 246 -17.19 2.16 -18.54
C ILE A 246 -18.10 1.06 -19.10
N LEU A 247 -19.17 0.72 -18.38
CA LEU A 247 -20.12 -0.31 -18.80
C LEU A 247 -20.90 0.04 -20.07
N SER A 248 -20.95 1.32 -20.47
CA SER A 248 -21.55 1.74 -21.75
C SER A 248 -20.61 1.58 -22.96
N LEU A 249 -19.34 1.28 -22.71
CA LEU A 249 -18.29 1.17 -23.73
C LEU A 249 -17.85 -0.28 -23.98
N ILE A 250 -17.96 -1.13 -22.97
CA ILE A 250 -17.60 -2.55 -23.05
C ILE A 250 -18.86 -3.37 -23.22
N PHE A 251 -19.24 -3.64 -24.46
CA PHE A 251 -20.44 -4.43 -24.81
C PHE A 251 -20.28 -5.95 -24.61
N ASP A 252 -19.06 -6.38 -24.31
CA ASP A 252 -18.67 -7.77 -24.12
C ASP A 252 -18.93 -8.20 -22.67
N SER A 253 -20.14 -8.68 -22.41
CA SER A 253 -20.59 -9.08 -21.07
C SER A 253 -19.82 -10.28 -20.52
N GLU A 254 -19.38 -11.19 -21.39
CA GLU A 254 -18.56 -12.35 -20.99
C GLU A 254 -17.19 -11.88 -20.49
N TRP A 255 -16.59 -10.92 -21.19
CA TRP A 255 -15.34 -10.33 -20.75
C TRP A 255 -15.47 -9.60 -19.41
N VAL A 256 -16.51 -8.79 -19.22
CA VAL A 256 -16.72 -8.02 -17.97
C VAL A 256 -16.95 -8.98 -16.78
N ASN A 257 -17.81 -9.97 -16.94
CA ASN A 257 -18.23 -10.83 -15.82
C ASN A 257 -17.25 -11.97 -15.54
N ARG A 258 -16.51 -12.45 -16.55
CA ARG A 258 -15.62 -13.61 -16.41
C ARG A 258 -14.16 -13.27 -16.63
N GLU A 259 -13.77 -12.85 -17.83
CA GLU A 259 -12.36 -12.70 -18.18
C GLU A 259 -11.65 -11.60 -17.38
N PHE A 260 -12.33 -10.48 -17.12
CA PHE A 260 -11.82 -9.39 -16.31
C PHE A 260 -11.55 -9.85 -14.87
N ALA A 261 -12.52 -10.50 -14.25
CA ALA A 261 -12.38 -11.06 -12.90
C ALA A 261 -11.26 -12.11 -12.82
N LEU A 262 -11.17 -13.01 -13.80
CA LEU A 262 -10.10 -14.01 -13.89
C LEU A 262 -8.73 -13.38 -14.10
N THR A 263 -8.61 -12.34 -14.93
CA THR A 263 -7.35 -11.62 -15.17
C THR A 263 -6.84 -10.98 -13.88
N LEU A 264 -7.73 -10.38 -13.09
CA LEU A 264 -7.37 -9.80 -11.80
C LEU A 264 -6.96 -10.88 -10.79
N LYS A 265 -7.72 -11.99 -10.70
CA LYS A 265 -7.36 -13.14 -9.83
C LYS A 265 -6.04 -13.80 -10.22
N LYS A 266 -5.75 -13.99 -11.51
CA LYS A 266 -4.47 -14.56 -11.96
C LYS A 266 -3.30 -13.63 -11.64
N SER A 267 -3.52 -12.31 -11.71
CA SER A 267 -2.53 -11.30 -11.34
C SER A 267 -2.28 -11.20 -9.83
N THR A 268 -3.12 -11.84 -9.00
CA THR A 268 -2.89 -12.02 -7.56
C THR A 268 -2.36 -13.42 -7.23
N ALA A 269 -2.82 -14.46 -7.94
CA ALA A 269 -2.47 -15.87 -7.71
C ALA A 269 -1.09 -16.30 -8.27
N THR A 270 -0.59 -15.67 -9.33
CA THR A 270 0.73 -15.99 -9.93
C THR A 270 1.93 -15.62 -9.06
N GLY A 271 1.74 -15.26 -7.79
CA GLY A 271 2.83 -14.87 -6.91
C GLY A 271 3.62 -13.66 -7.45
N ARG A 272 3.00 -12.81 -8.28
CA ARG A 272 3.46 -11.45 -8.59
C ARG A 272 2.55 -10.46 -7.84
N PRO A 273 2.65 -10.37 -6.50
CA PRO A 273 1.91 -9.38 -5.75
C PRO A 273 2.37 -7.99 -6.20
N PHE A 274 1.64 -6.94 -5.83
CA PHE A 274 2.02 -5.56 -6.09
C PHE A 274 3.54 -5.37 -5.95
N GLY A 275 4.20 -4.96 -7.04
CA GLY A 275 5.63 -4.65 -6.98
C GLY A 275 5.89 -3.53 -5.97
N GLY A 276 7.16 -3.35 -5.57
CA GLY A 276 7.53 -2.27 -4.65
C GLY A 276 7.00 -0.91 -5.12
N ILE A 277 7.09 -0.63 -6.43
CA ILE A 277 6.61 0.60 -7.07
C ILE A 277 5.11 0.82 -6.83
N LEU A 278 4.26 -0.17 -7.14
CA LEU A 278 2.81 -0.01 -7.04
C LEU A 278 2.37 0.12 -5.57
N THR A 279 3.04 -0.59 -4.67
CA THR A 279 2.79 -0.47 -3.21
C THR A 279 3.15 0.94 -2.73
N ALA A 280 4.34 1.43 -3.06
CA ALA A 280 4.81 2.77 -2.71
C ALA A 280 3.89 3.87 -3.26
N HIS A 281 3.53 3.79 -4.54
CA HIS A 281 2.63 4.75 -5.16
C HIS A 281 1.24 4.74 -4.50
N SER A 282 0.72 3.57 -4.16
CA SER A 282 -0.59 3.44 -3.52
C SER A 282 -0.61 4.08 -2.13
N ILE A 283 0.43 3.83 -1.34
CA ILE A 283 0.60 4.42 0.01
C ILE A 283 0.76 5.93 -0.09
N ALA A 284 1.68 6.41 -0.93
CA ALA A 284 1.95 7.84 -1.09
C ALA A 284 0.71 8.61 -1.58
N THR A 285 -0.04 8.05 -2.54
CA THR A 285 -1.27 8.67 -3.04
C THR A 285 -2.36 8.69 -1.98
N THR A 286 -2.51 7.61 -1.20
CA THR A 286 -3.47 7.57 -0.10
C THR A 286 -3.12 8.59 0.98
N LEU A 287 -1.83 8.73 1.34
CA LEU A 287 -1.36 9.76 2.27
C LEU A 287 -1.62 11.16 1.70
N LYS A 288 -1.33 11.40 0.42
CA LYS A 288 -1.61 12.67 -0.25
C LYS A 288 -3.09 13.02 -0.17
N TYR A 289 -3.99 12.09 -0.46
CA TYR A 289 -5.43 12.31 -0.32
C TYR A 289 -5.83 12.55 1.13
N TRP A 290 -5.22 11.86 2.08
CA TRP A 290 -5.53 12.06 3.49
C TRP A 290 -5.09 13.44 4.00
N PHE A 291 -3.99 14.00 3.51
CA PHE A 291 -3.54 15.34 3.90
C PHE A 291 -4.27 16.45 3.14
N HIS A 292 -4.52 16.28 1.83
CA HIS A 292 -4.97 17.37 0.95
C HIS A 292 -6.40 17.19 0.39
N GLY A 293 -7.06 16.07 0.70
CA GLY A 293 -8.31 15.66 0.09
C GLY A 293 -8.11 14.87 -1.22
N SER A 294 -9.09 14.03 -1.55
CA SER A 294 -9.18 13.38 -2.86
C SER A 294 -9.71 14.38 -3.90
N PRO A 295 -9.44 14.18 -5.20
CA PRO A 295 -9.97 15.07 -6.23
C PRO A 295 -11.51 15.21 -6.12
N PRO A 296 -12.07 16.41 -6.35
CA PRO A 296 -13.51 16.65 -6.15
C PRO A 296 -14.38 15.69 -6.96
N GLY A 297 -15.27 14.97 -6.25
CA GLY A 297 -16.21 14.03 -6.85
C GLY A 297 -15.61 12.67 -7.25
N GLU A 298 -14.31 12.43 -7.04
CA GLU A 298 -13.71 11.12 -7.28
C GLU A 298 -13.94 10.18 -6.09
N ILE A 299 -14.26 8.92 -6.40
CA ILE A 299 -14.40 7.84 -5.43
C ILE A 299 -13.05 7.13 -5.28
N VAL A 300 -12.64 6.89 -4.04
CA VAL A 300 -11.43 6.13 -3.71
C VAL A 300 -11.81 4.88 -2.93
N SER A 301 -11.17 3.75 -3.20
CA SER A 301 -11.37 2.54 -2.39
C SER A 301 -10.45 2.53 -1.17
N LEU A 302 -11.01 2.31 0.02
CA LEU A 302 -10.23 2.27 1.26
C LEU A 302 -10.76 1.20 2.22
N GLY A 303 -9.85 0.43 2.83
CA GLY A 303 -10.24 -0.49 3.89
C GLY A 303 -10.35 0.21 5.23
N VAL A 304 -11.56 0.19 5.76
CA VAL A 304 -11.94 0.87 7.01
C VAL A 304 -12.67 -0.12 7.92
N LEU A 305 -12.76 0.19 9.22
CA LEU A 305 -13.55 -0.61 10.14
C LEU A 305 -15.04 -0.48 9.77
N SER A 306 -15.69 -1.62 9.58
CA SER A 306 -17.13 -1.67 9.32
C SER A 306 -17.93 -1.39 10.59
N GLU A 307 -18.89 -0.49 10.46
CA GLU A 307 -19.91 -0.11 11.45
C GLU A 307 -21.32 -0.46 10.93
N GLY A 308 -21.43 -1.43 10.01
CA GLY A 308 -22.72 -1.87 9.45
C GLY A 308 -23.08 -1.23 8.11
N GLN A 309 -22.20 -0.39 7.54
CA GLN A 309 -22.46 0.27 6.26
C GLN A 309 -22.72 -0.76 5.15
N PHE A 310 -23.69 -0.51 4.28
CA PHE A 310 -24.10 -1.42 3.19
C PHE A 310 -24.50 -2.84 3.63
N GLY A 311 -24.81 -3.05 4.93
CA GLY A 311 -25.08 -4.37 5.47
C GLY A 311 -23.83 -5.23 5.68
N VAL A 312 -22.64 -4.62 5.64
CA VAL A 312 -21.37 -5.30 5.95
C VAL A 312 -21.35 -5.60 7.45
N PRO A 313 -20.97 -6.82 7.90
CA PRO A 313 -20.85 -7.13 9.32
C PRO A 313 -19.93 -6.16 10.06
N GLU A 314 -20.29 -5.80 11.29
CA GLU A 314 -19.49 -4.92 12.13
C GLU A 314 -18.19 -5.60 12.60
N GLY A 315 -17.16 -4.79 12.89
CA GLY A 315 -15.95 -5.28 13.56
C GLY A 315 -14.95 -6.00 12.66
N ILE A 316 -15.11 -5.90 11.34
CA ILE A 316 -14.11 -6.31 10.34
C ILE A 316 -13.62 -5.08 9.58
N VAL A 317 -12.35 -5.09 9.15
CA VAL A 317 -11.86 -4.11 8.19
C VAL A 317 -12.25 -4.55 6.79
N PHE A 318 -12.95 -3.70 6.05
CA PHE A 318 -13.53 -4.02 4.77
C PHE A 318 -13.30 -2.86 3.79
N SER A 319 -12.89 -3.15 2.55
CA SER A 319 -12.69 -2.12 1.52
C SER A 319 -14.02 -1.56 1.04
N MET A 320 -14.20 -0.24 1.11
CA MET A 320 -15.43 0.48 0.76
C MET A 320 -15.11 1.75 -0.04
N PRO A 321 -16.09 2.32 -0.77
CA PRO A 321 -15.93 3.61 -1.42
C PRO A 321 -15.91 4.73 -0.37
N VAL A 322 -14.86 5.55 -0.41
CA VAL A 322 -14.68 6.72 0.44
C VAL A 322 -14.36 7.96 -0.38
N LYS A 323 -14.51 9.11 0.25
CA LYS A 323 -13.87 10.36 -0.15
C LYS A 323 -12.93 10.82 0.95
N PHE A 324 -11.82 11.46 0.58
CA PHE A 324 -10.99 12.19 1.54
C PHE A 324 -11.32 13.68 1.47
N GLU A 325 -11.61 14.27 2.62
CA GLU A 325 -11.93 15.70 2.73
C GLU A 325 -11.47 16.23 4.09
N ASN A 326 -10.98 17.48 4.14
CA ASN A 326 -10.61 18.18 5.37
C ASN A 326 -9.69 17.38 6.32
N GLY A 327 -8.69 16.68 5.79
CA GLY A 327 -7.76 15.91 6.60
C GLY A 327 -8.31 14.59 7.16
N THR A 328 -9.53 14.19 6.76
CA THR A 328 -10.22 12.96 7.16
C THR A 328 -10.75 12.19 5.94
N TRP A 329 -11.44 11.08 6.18
CA TRP A 329 -12.14 10.28 5.17
C TRP A 329 -13.57 10.00 5.61
N VAL A 330 -14.47 9.83 4.63
CA VAL A 330 -15.88 9.51 4.86
C VAL A 330 -16.33 8.43 3.90
N VAL A 331 -17.03 7.41 4.41
CA VAL A 331 -17.65 6.36 3.58
C VAL A 331 -18.82 6.96 2.80
N LEU A 332 -18.85 6.73 1.49
CA LEU A 332 -19.88 7.23 0.60
C LEU A 332 -21.09 6.30 0.57
N THR A 333 -21.94 6.36 1.60
CA THR A 333 -23.12 5.47 1.74
C THR A 333 -24.27 5.81 0.78
N GLU A 334 -24.37 7.05 0.29
CA GLU A 334 -25.46 7.54 -0.55
C GLU A 334 -25.26 7.29 -2.06
N LEU A 335 -24.55 6.22 -2.43
CA LEU A 335 -24.31 5.89 -3.83
C LEU A 335 -25.51 5.19 -4.45
N GLU A 336 -26.19 5.86 -5.39
CA GLU A 336 -27.30 5.30 -6.17
C GLU A 336 -26.87 4.00 -6.90
N ASP A 337 -27.80 3.08 -7.19
CA ASP A 337 -27.55 1.85 -7.94
C ASP A 337 -26.46 0.91 -7.37
N ILE A 338 -26.09 1.07 -6.09
CA ILE A 338 -25.19 0.17 -5.38
C ILE A 338 -25.98 -0.72 -4.44
N GLU A 339 -26.31 -1.90 -4.93
CA GLU A 339 -26.78 -3.02 -4.10
C GLU A 339 -25.76 -4.16 -4.17
N LEU A 340 -25.43 -4.73 -3.00
CA LEU A 340 -24.61 -5.92 -2.88
C LEU A 340 -25.52 -7.06 -2.44
N ASN A 341 -25.67 -8.08 -3.29
CA ASN A 341 -26.49 -9.23 -2.93
C ASN A 341 -25.82 -10.06 -1.81
N GLU A 342 -26.64 -10.81 -1.08
CA GLU A 342 -26.23 -11.59 0.10
C GLU A 342 -25.09 -12.57 -0.21
N GLN A 343 -25.14 -13.22 -1.38
CA GLN A 343 -24.10 -14.17 -1.81
C GLN A 343 -22.75 -13.48 -2.03
N THR A 344 -22.74 -12.31 -2.68
CA THR A 344 -21.53 -11.51 -2.93
C THR A 344 -20.99 -10.97 -1.61
N MET A 345 -21.86 -10.52 -0.71
CA MET A 345 -21.47 -10.09 0.64
C MET A 345 -20.84 -11.22 1.45
N THR A 346 -21.45 -12.39 1.46
CA THR A 346 -20.94 -13.58 2.16
C THR A 346 -19.57 -13.97 1.62
N ARG A 347 -19.40 -14.00 0.30
CA ARG A 347 -18.12 -14.29 -0.36
C ARG A 347 -17.00 -13.35 0.09
N MET A 348 -17.27 -12.05 0.19
CA MET A 348 -16.25 -11.05 0.53
C MET A 348 -15.93 -10.99 2.02
N THR A 349 -16.87 -11.38 2.87
CA THR A 349 -16.77 -11.23 4.34
C THR A 349 -16.32 -12.51 5.03
N SER A 350 -16.65 -13.69 4.50
CA SER A 350 -16.32 -14.99 5.08
C SER A 350 -14.85 -15.11 5.43
N ASP A 351 -13.96 -14.86 4.46
CA ASP A 351 -12.51 -14.99 4.68
C ASP A 351 -12.01 -13.97 5.70
N LEU A 352 -12.51 -12.73 5.68
CA LEU A 352 -12.11 -11.69 6.63
C LEU A 352 -12.47 -12.07 8.07
N ILE A 353 -13.68 -12.60 8.27
CA ILE A 353 -14.15 -13.05 9.58
C ILE A 353 -13.29 -14.24 10.04
N GLN A 354 -13.11 -15.25 9.20
CA GLN A 354 -12.33 -16.43 9.55
C GLN A 354 -10.86 -16.11 9.80
N GLU A 355 -10.23 -15.26 8.97
CA GLU A 355 -8.86 -14.76 9.18
C GLU A 355 -8.72 -14.13 10.57
N LYS A 356 -9.67 -13.27 10.96
CA LYS A 356 -9.68 -12.65 12.29
C LYS A 356 -9.80 -13.70 13.40
N LEU A 357 -10.76 -14.62 13.30
CA LEU A 357 -10.99 -15.65 14.32
C LEU A 357 -9.78 -16.59 14.46
N VAL A 358 -9.16 -16.98 13.34
CA VAL A 358 -7.95 -17.83 13.35
C VAL A 358 -6.77 -17.10 13.98
N ALA A 359 -6.57 -15.82 13.65
CA ALA A 359 -5.50 -15.02 14.22
C ALA A 359 -5.63 -14.82 15.74
N LEU A 360 -6.87 -14.74 16.24
CA LEU A 360 -7.19 -14.64 17.67
C LEU A 360 -7.21 -16.00 18.38
N GLY A 361 -7.08 -17.12 17.65
CA GLY A 361 -7.14 -18.47 18.21
C GLY A 361 -8.56 -18.96 18.53
N GLU A 362 -9.59 -18.23 18.12
CA GLU A 362 -11.00 -18.59 18.29
C GLU A 362 -11.46 -19.63 17.25
N LEU A 363 -10.74 -19.73 16.13
CA LEU A 363 -10.95 -20.74 15.09
C LEU A 363 -9.66 -21.50 14.78
N ILE A 364 -9.74 -22.83 14.73
CA ILE A 364 -8.57 -23.69 14.51
C ILE A 364 -8.25 -23.84 13.01
N HIS A 365 -9.28 -23.96 12.18
CA HIS A 365 -9.13 -24.27 10.75
C HIS A 365 -9.70 -23.15 9.90
N PHE A 366 -8.92 -22.67 8.95
CA PHE A 366 -9.37 -21.71 7.96
C PHE A 366 -10.01 -22.47 6.79
N GLN A 367 -11.23 -22.09 6.43
CA GLN A 367 -11.94 -22.62 5.28
C GLN A 367 -12.15 -21.49 4.27
N PRO A 368 -11.25 -21.35 3.28
CA PRO A 368 -11.39 -20.32 2.26
C PRO A 368 -12.74 -20.47 1.58
N TYR A 369 -13.42 -19.35 1.33
CA TYR A 369 -14.67 -19.38 0.60
C TYR A 369 -14.47 -20.00 -0.79
N GLN A 370 -15.14 -21.13 -1.06
CA GLN A 370 -15.16 -21.77 -2.37
C GLN A 370 -16.37 -21.26 -3.14
N SER A 371 -16.15 -20.45 -4.18
CA SER A 371 -17.24 -20.11 -5.11
C SER A 371 -17.63 -21.33 -5.93
N GLU A 372 -18.93 -21.57 -6.15
CA GLU A 372 -19.49 -22.70 -6.90
C GLU A 372 -19.03 -22.82 -8.37
N HIS A 373 -18.22 -21.89 -8.89
CA HIS A 373 -17.54 -22.03 -10.18
C HIS A 373 -16.35 -23.00 -10.10
N LYS A 374 -16.64 -24.30 -9.89
CA LYS A 374 -15.67 -25.39 -10.09
C LYS A 374 -15.43 -25.73 -11.57
N ASP A 375 -16.20 -25.17 -12.50
CA ASP A 375 -16.10 -25.46 -13.94
C ASP A 375 -15.15 -24.53 -14.73
N LEU A 376 -14.31 -23.71 -14.08
CA LEU A 376 -13.42 -22.76 -14.76
C LEU A 376 -11.92 -23.03 -14.57
N VAL A 377 -11.56 -24.21 -14.09
CA VAL A 377 -10.25 -24.79 -14.39
C VAL A 377 -10.49 -25.80 -15.49
N LEU A 378 -10.30 -25.40 -16.74
CA LEU A 378 -10.06 -26.37 -17.79
C LEU A 378 -8.81 -27.14 -17.36
N ASP A 379 -8.98 -28.46 -17.21
CA ASP A 379 -7.90 -29.43 -17.20
C ASP A 379 -6.95 -29.07 -18.34
N ASP A 380 -5.79 -28.53 -18.00
CA ASP A 380 -4.58 -28.74 -18.78
C ASP A 380 -3.36 -28.54 -17.88
N GLU A 381 -2.61 -29.64 -17.83
CA GLU A 381 -1.23 -29.82 -17.39
C GLU A 381 -0.95 -29.95 -15.89
N LYS A 382 -0.65 -31.22 -15.53
CA LYS A 382 0.26 -31.60 -14.45
C LYS A 382 1.55 -30.79 -14.55
N ASP A 383 1.78 -29.85 -13.64
CA ASP A 383 3.13 -29.33 -13.44
C ASP A 383 3.94 -30.29 -12.55
N PRO A 384 5.18 -30.63 -12.96
CA PRO A 384 6.11 -31.38 -12.13
C PRO A 384 6.71 -30.48 -11.05
N VAL A 385 7.17 -31.13 -9.99
CA VAL A 385 7.98 -30.61 -8.89
C VAL A 385 8.94 -29.49 -9.33
N VAL A 386 8.78 -28.29 -8.75
CA VAL A 386 9.73 -27.19 -8.91
C VAL A 386 11.02 -27.55 -8.18
N SER A 387 12.08 -27.82 -8.94
CA SER A 387 13.46 -27.92 -8.47
C SER A 387 14.05 -26.52 -8.29
N ASP A 388 14.86 -26.38 -7.24
CA ASP A 388 15.81 -25.27 -7.02
C ASP A 388 16.60 -24.95 -8.30
N ASP A 389 16.56 -23.69 -8.74
CA ASP A 389 17.67 -23.00 -9.40
C ASP A 389 17.25 -21.57 -9.79
N PHE A 390 17.36 -20.61 -8.87
CA PHE A 390 17.54 -19.18 -9.18
C PHE A 390 18.29 -18.48 -8.04
N LEU A 391 19.44 -19.04 -7.68
CA LEU A 391 20.53 -18.31 -7.05
C LEU A 391 21.67 -18.32 -8.05
N HIS A 392 21.85 -17.24 -8.80
CA HIS A 392 23.12 -16.76 -9.36
C HIS A 392 22.79 -15.69 -10.40
N LEU A 393 22.92 -14.42 -10.02
CA LEU A 393 23.25 -13.30 -10.91
C LEU A 393 23.58 -12.08 -10.01
N ILE A 394 24.77 -12.12 -9.42
CA ILE A 394 25.49 -10.93 -8.95
C ILE A 394 26.85 -10.96 -9.67
N PRO A 395 27.30 -9.88 -10.34
CA PRO A 395 28.58 -9.89 -11.02
C PRO A 395 29.71 -9.86 -9.99
N GLN A 396 30.54 -10.90 -9.95
CA GLN A 396 31.79 -10.87 -9.19
C GLN A 396 32.89 -10.21 -10.02
N SER A 397 33.44 -9.13 -9.49
CA SER A 397 34.66 -8.49 -9.99
C SER A 397 35.87 -9.41 -9.81
N SER A 398 36.56 -9.71 -10.90
CA SER A 398 37.79 -10.49 -10.93
C SER A 398 38.98 -9.71 -10.34
N SER A 399 39.55 -10.19 -9.23
CA SER A 399 40.90 -9.87 -8.81
C SER A 399 41.79 -11.09 -9.03
N GLU A 400 42.66 -11.03 -10.03
CA GLU A 400 43.66 -12.05 -10.33
C GLU A 400 44.76 -12.08 -9.26
N LYS A 401 45.16 -13.30 -8.85
CA LYS A 401 46.51 -13.61 -8.38
C LYS A 401 47.00 -14.92 -9.04
N PRO A 402 48.30 -15.07 -9.32
CA PRO A 402 48.77 -16.00 -10.33
C PRO A 402 49.00 -17.43 -9.82
N GLN A 403 48.83 -18.37 -10.74
CA GLN A 403 49.12 -19.80 -10.62
C GLN A 403 50.62 -20.08 -10.46
N SER A 404 50.95 -21.11 -9.68
CA SER A 404 52.22 -21.85 -9.78
C SER A 404 51.90 -23.32 -10.02
N GLN A 405 52.24 -23.80 -11.22
CA GLN A 405 52.15 -25.19 -11.66
C GLN A 405 53.33 -26.03 -11.15
N GLU A 406 53.05 -27.28 -10.83
CA GLU A 406 54.00 -28.36 -10.60
C GLU A 406 54.83 -28.69 -11.85
N ASN A 407 56.06 -29.18 -11.65
CA ASN A 407 56.68 -30.12 -12.59
C ASN A 407 57.67 -31.04 -11.84
N THR A 408 57.58 -32.32 -12.19
CA THR A 408 58.35 -33.46 -11.68
C THR A 408 59.72 -33.65 -12.37
N ASN A 409 60.67 -34.12 -11.56
CA ASN A 409 61.78 -35.07 -11.81
C ASN A 409 63.01 -34.74 -12.69
N ASP A 410 64.14 -34.69 -11.96
CA ASP A 410 65.36 -35.54 -12.05
C ASP A 410 66.55 -35.25 -12.98
N TYR A 411 67.69 -35.12 -12.27
CA TYR A 411 69.09 -35.53 -12.53
C TYR A 411 69.82 -35.11 -13.82
N GLU A 412 70.90 -34.32 -13.67
CA GLU A 412 72.30 -34.80 -13.78
C GLU A 412 73.33 -33.65 -13.62
N GLY A 413 74.46 -33.95 -12.94
CA GLY A 413 75.77 -33.58 -13.47
C GLY A 413 76.47 -32.27 -13.02
N LYS A 414 77.28 -32.42 -11.96
CA LYS A 414 78.75 -32.16 -11.96
C LYS A 414 79.31 -30.71 -11.94
N THR A 415 80.01 -30.43 -10.81
CA THR A 415 81.34 -29.75 -10.65
C THR A 415 81.43 -28.24 -10.97
N VAL A 416 82.09 -27.32 -10.24
CA VAL A 416 83.24 -27.30 -9.30
C VAL A 416 83.16 -26.03 -8.42
N GLY A 417 83.66 -26.06 -7.18
CA GLY A 417 83.93 -24.84 -6.41
C GLY A 417 84.32 -25.04 -4.94
N GLN A 418 85.37 -25.87 -4.72
CA GLN A 418 86.11 -26.14 -3.47
C GLN A 418 85.38 -26.74 -2.27
#